data_AF-A0A1I2DV92-F1
#
_entry.id   AF-A0A1I2DV92-F1
#
_cell.length_a   1.000
_cell.length_b   1.000
_cell.length_c   1.000
_cell.angle_alpha   90.00
_cell.angle_beta   90.00
_cell.angle_gamma   90.00
#
_symmetry.space_group_name_H-M   'P 1'
#
loop_
_entity.id
_entity.type
_entity.pdbx_description
1 polymer ?
#
loop_
_entity_poly.entity_id
_entity_poly.type
_entity_poly.pdbx_seq_one_letter_code
_entity_poly.pdbx_strand_id
1 'polypeptide(L)'
;MGFLDIFKKKNQEEQIHYDPTNIKIIDIRKGWLFDYEGKTWEVVEEFEYDWGDNIFTYEYKIQSGADTAYMFIEESEKVYCTFTNKIKFAKLGEEVEQHLLDYQKPPSQITYEGITFYRERESPGYFRSLEDEDSIEVILWEYFDDSETKILLIHQWDEGDFEASVGIVEEENVITNILPR
;
A
#
# COMPACT_ATOMS: atom_id res chain seq x y z
N MET A 1 33.68 40.20 2.07
CA MET A 1 34.82 39.31 1.75
C MET A 1 35.17 38.57 3.03
N GLY A 2 35.23 37.25 3.16
CA GLY A 2 35.05 36.10 2.29
C GLY A 2 35.05 34.88 3.23
N PHE A 3 34.10 33.96 3.09
CA PHE A 3 34.23 32.67 2.39
C PHE A 3 34.84 31.55 3.24
N LEU A 4 33.98 30.55 3.55
CA LEU A 4 34.23 29.09 3.55
C LEU A 4 35.20 28.57 4.63
N ASP A 5 35.03 27.43 5.30
CA ASP A 5 34.20 26.24 5.27
C ASP A 5 34.29 25.71 6.74
N ILE A 6 33.53 24.77 7.29
CA ILE A 6 33.40 23.38 6.89
C ILE A 6 32.17 22.86 7.65
N PHE A 7 31.09 22.63 6.90
CA PHE A 7 29.99 21.80 7.32
C PHE A 7 30.53 20.41 7.65
N LYS A 8 30.42 20.03 8.92
CA LYS A 8 30.65 18.65 9.35
C LYS A 8 29.43 17.84 8.91
N LYS A 9 29.39 17.48 7.62
CA LYS A 9 28.51 16.42 7.11
C LYS A 9 28.84 15.17 7.93
N LYS A 10 27.93 14.81 8.82
CA LYS A 10 27.92 13.49 9.45
C LYS A 10 27.78 12.52 8.29
N ASN A 11 28.86 11.82 7.95
CA ASN A 11 28.74 10.58 7.20
C ASN A 11 27.99 9.62 8.11
N GLN A 12 26.65 9.69 8.09
CA GLN A 12 25.85 8.51 8.33
C GLN A 12 26.09 7.66 7.09
N GLU A 13 27.09 6.77 7.18
CA GLU A 13 27.01 5.52 6.44
C GLU A 13 25.61 4.97 6.78
N GLU A 14 24.69 5.05 5.83
CA GLU A 14 23.38 4.42 5.91
C GLU A 14 23.66 2.98 6.29
N GLN A 15 23.33 2.61 7.53
CA GLN A 15 23.48 1.24 7.98
C GLN A 15 22.53 0.44 7.11
N ILE A 16 23.10 -0.35 6.20
CA ILE A 16 22.37 -1.24 5.29
C ILE A 16 21.41 -2.06 6.17
N HIS A 17 20.11 -1.76 6.06
CA HIS A 17 19.07 -2.36 6.91
C HIS A 17 18.67 -3.77 6.43
N TYR A 18 19.39 -4.33 5.47
CA TYR A 18 19.09 -5.60 4.81
C TYR A 18 20.34 -6.46 4.66
N ASP A 19 20.17 -7.78 4.52
CA ASP A 19 21.26 -8.70 4.21
C ASP A 19 21.55 -8.68 2.70
N PRO A 20 22.69 -8.12 2.25
CA PRO A 20 23.01 -8.05 0.82
C PRO A 20 23.21 -9.42 0.17
N THR A 21 23.36 -10.49 0.97
CA THR A 21 23.47 -11.86 0.48
C THR A 21 22.14 -12.60 0.43
N ASN A 22 21.08 -12.01 1.00
CA ASN A 22 19.75 -12.59 1.08
C ASN A 22 18.67 -11.50 1.04
N ILE A 23 18.55 -10.86 -0.11
CA ILE A 23 17.62 -9.77 -0.36
C ILE A 23 16.20 -10.34 -0.47
N LYS A 24 15.28 -9.83 0.35
CA LYS A 24 13.86 -10.24 0.34
C LYS A 24 12.95 -9.08 -0.01
N ILE A 25 11.71 -9.39 -0.40
CA ILE A 25 10.72 -8.35 -0.71
C ILE A 25 10.34 -7.53 0.53
N ILE A 26 10.35 -8.13 1.72
CA ILE A 26 10.11 -7.44 3.00
C ILE A 26 11.15 -6.35 3.31
N ASP A 27 12.32 -6.39 2.66
CA ASP A 27 13.40 -5.41 2.84
C ASP A 27 13.26 -4.20 1.90
N ILE A 28 12.27 -4.18 1.02
CA ILE A 28 12.18 -3.19 -0.05
C ILE A 28 12.06 -1.77 0.50
N ARG A 29 12.71 -0.81 -0.18
CA ARG A 29 12.67 0.62 0.16
C ARG A 29 12.52 1.45 -1.11
N LYS A 30 12.21 2.73 -0.92
CA LYS A 30 12.21 3.74 -1.98
C LYS A 30 13.51 3.70 -2.77
N GLY A 31 13.39 3.78 -4.09
CA GLY A 31 14.48 3.70 -5.06
C GLY A 31 14.83 2.28 -5.50
N TRP A 32 14.35 1.24 -4.82
CA TRP A 32 14.62 -0.14 -5.20
C TRP A 32 13.84 -0.55 -6.44
N LEU A 33 14.39 -1.50 -7.17
CA LEU A 33 13.79 -2.07 -8.37
C LEU A 33 13.43 -3.54 -8.13
N PHE A 34 12.37 -4.03 -8.78
CA PHE A 34 12.03 -5.44 -8.82
C PHE A 34 11.26 -5.76 -10.10
N ASP A 35 11.27 -7.03 -10.51
CA ASP A 35 10.53 -7.50 -11.67
C ASP A 35 9.25 -8.21 -11.25
N TYR A 36 8.13 -7.83 -11.88
CA TYR A 36 6.80 -8.39 -11.67
C TYR A 36 5.97 -8.28 -12.96
N GLU A 37 5.24 -9.34 -13.31
CA GLU A 37 4.46 -9.46 -14.56
C GLU A 37 5.23 -9.06 -15.85
N GLY A 38 6.54 -9.38 -15.90
CA GLY A 38 7.39 -9.07 -17.05
C GLY A 38 7.74 -7.59 -17.21
N LYS A 39 7.49 -6.77 -16.18
CA LYS A 39 7.90 -5.37 -16.09
C LYS A 39 8.87 -5.17 -14.94
N THR A 40 9.77 -4.21 -15.07
CA THR A 40 10.59 -3.71 -13.96
C THR A 40 9.87 -2.54 -13.31
N TRP A 41 9.65 -2.64 -12.01
CA TRP A 41 9.00 -1.65 -11.17
C TRP A 41 10.02 -0.97 -10.27
N GLU A 42 9.85 0.33 -10.05
CA GLU A 42 10.59 1.14 -9.08
C GLU A 42 9.67 1.50 -7.92
N VAL A 43 10.15 1.35 -6.68
CA VAL A 43 9.47 1.92 -5.51
C VAL A 43 9.75 3.41 -5.46
N VAL A 44 8.72 4.24 -5.57
CA VAL A 44 8.88 5.69 -5.64
C VAL A 44 8.45 6.41 -4.37
N GLU A 45 7.54 5.81 -3.58
CA GLU A 45 7.07 6.34 -2.31
C GLU A 45 6.79 5.17 -1.34
N GLU A 46 6.93 5.45 -0.04
CA GLU A 46 6.66 4.53 1.06
C GLU A 46 5.67 5.18 2.02
N PHE A 47 4.65 4.43 2.40
CA PHE A 47 3.63 4.84 3.34
C PHE A 47 3.59 3.88 4.52
N GLU A 48 3.28 4.40 5.69
CA GLU A 48 3.13 3.64 6.92
C GLU A 48 1.71 3.78 7.44
N TYR A 49 1.17 2.67 7.92
CA TYR A 49 -0.07 2.62 8.67
C TYR A 49 0.23 2.19 10.11
N ASP A 50 -0.30 2.92 11.07
CA ASP A 50 -0.31 2.59 12.50
C ASP A 50 -1.73 2.16 12.89
N TRP A 51 -1.90 0.88 13.22
CA TRP A 51 -3.17 0.27 13.61
C TRP A 51 -3.39 0.26 15.12
N GLY A 52 -2.52 0.94 15.88
CA GLY A 52 -2.46 0.87 17.33
C GLY A 52 -1.66 -0.33 17.84
N ASP A 53 -1.46 -0.40 19.16
CA ASP A 53 -0.76 -1.49 19.84
C ASP A 53 0.66 -1.80 19.30
N ASN A 54 1.32 -0.81 18.67
CA ASN A 54 2.60 -0.94 17.96
C ASN A 54 2.53 -1.91 16.76
N ILE A 55 1.37 -2.01 16.11
CA ILE A 55 1.18 -2.79 14.89
C ILE A 55 1.28 -1.82 13.71
N PHE A 56 2.32 -2.00 12.91
CA PHE A 56 2.58 -1.17 11.73
C PHE A 56 2.59 -2.02 10.47
N THR A 57 2.04 -1.47 9.39
CA THR A 57 2.16 -2.04 8.04
C THR A 57 2.61 -0.99 7.06
N TYR A 58 3.15 -1.42 5.92
CA TYR A 58 3.69 -0.53 4.91
C TYR A 58 3.02 -0.75 3.56
N GLU A 59 2.76 0.35 2.87
CA GLU A 59 2.33 0.36 1.46
C GLU A 59 3.39 1.08 0.62
N TYR A 60 3.63 0.57 -0.57
CA TYR A 60 4.62 1.09 -1.49
C TYR A 60 3.93 1.57 -2.76
N LYS A 61 4.17 2.81 -3.16
CA LYS A 61 3.83 3.25 -4.51
C LYS A 61 4.92 2.77 -5.46
N ILE A 62 4.51 2.05 -6.49
CA ILE A 62 5.41 1.46 -7.47
C ILE A 62 5.10 1.96 -8.87
N GLN A 63 6.14 2.17 -9.68
CA GLN A 63 6.01 2.69 -11.05
C GLN A 63 6.80 1.88 -12.06
N SER A 64 6.21 1.70 -13.24
CA SER A 64 6.88 1.12 -14.41
C SER A 64 6.49 1.90 -15.66
N GLY A 65 7.39 2.78 -16.12
CA GLY A 65 7.09 3.67 -17.25
C GLY A 65 5.94 4.63 -16.94
N ALA A 66 4.77 4.40 -17.55
CA ALA A 66 3.56 5.19 -17.31
C ALA A 66 2.60 4.53 -16.31
N ASP A 67 2.85 3.27 -15.94
CA ASP A 67 2.00 2.52 -15.03
C ASP A 67 2.34 2.87 -13.57
N THR A 68 1.32 2.98 -12.73
CA THR A 68 1.46 3.19 -11.29
C THR A 68 0.52 2.24 -10.58
N ALA A 69 1.04 1.54 -9.57
CA ALA A 69 0.29 0.66 -8.69
C ALA A 69 0.73 0.89 -7.24
N TYR A 70 0.01 0.28 -6.32
CA TYR A 70 0.32 0.27 -4.90
C TYR A 70 0.50 -1.16 -4.44
N MET A 71 1.47 -1.40 -3.56
CA MET A 71 1.82 -2.74 -3.09
C MET A 71 1.82 -2.77 -1.57
N PHE A 72 1.03 -3.66 -0.98
CA PHE A 72 1.15 -4.03 0.42
C PHE A 72 1.96 -5.32 0.54
N ILE A 73 2.75 -5.44 1.61
CA ILE A 73 3.45 -6.68 1.94
C ILE A 73 2.96 -7.13 3.31
N GLU A 74 2.44 -8.35 3.39
CA GLU A 74 2.01 -8.98 4.63
C GLU A 74 2.85 -10.22 4.91
N GLU A 75 3.53 -10.24 6.07
CA GLU A 75 4.29 -11.39 6.55
C GLU A 75 3.49 -12.10 7.66
N SER A 76 3.06 -13.33 7.36
CA SER A 76 2.37 -14.22 8.31
C SER A 76 3.11 -15.56 8.40
N GLU A 77 2.48 -16.67 7.98
CA GLU A 77 3.18 -17.94 7.73
C GLU A 77 3.97 -17.92 6.41
N LYS A 78 3.49 -17.10 5.46
CA LYS A 78 4.10 -16.81 4.17
C LYS A 78 4.12 -15.29 3.98
N VAL A 79 4.87 -14.85 2.98
CA VAL A 79 4.86 -13.46 2.54
C VAL A 79 3.91 -13.34 1.35
N TYR A 80 2.92 -12.47 1.49
CA TYR A 80 1.99 -12.10 0.44
C TYR A 80 2.23 -10.66 0.00
N CYS A 81 2.10 -10.42 -1.30
CA CYS A 81 2.15 -9.12 -1.92
C CYS A 81 0.80 -8.82 -2.55
N THR A 82 0.20 -7.71 -2.14
CA THR A 82 -1.09 -7.26 -2.64
C THR A 82 -0.88 -6.07 -3.55
N PHE A 83 -1.12 -6.25 -4.85
CA PHE A 83 -0.96 -5.21 -5.86
C PHE A 83 -2.32 -4.59 -6.20
N THR A 84 -2.46 -3.29 -5.99
CA THR A 84 -3.72 -2.58 -6.22
C THR A 84 -3.57 -1.39 -7.15
N ASN A 85 -4.67 -1.04 -7.81
CA ASN A 85 -4.81 0.17 -8.60
C ASN A 85 -6.01 0.96 -8.09
N LYS A 86 -5.84 2.29 -7.97
CA LYS A 86 -6.93 3.18 -7.60
C LYS A 86 -8.03 3.14 -8.66
N ILE A 87 -9.28 3.10 -8.20
CA ILE A 87 -10.47 3.25 -9.02
C ILE A 87 -11.27 4.45 -8.54
N LYS A 88 -12.10 5.00 -9.42
CA LYS A 88 -13.05 6.04 -8.99
C LYS A 88 -14.06 5.39 -8.05
N PHE A 89 -14.23 5.97 -6.86
CA PHE A 89 -15.19 5.48 -5.86
C PHE A 89 -16.59 5.29 -6.44
N ALA A 90 -17.08 6.26 -7.23
CA ALA A 90 -18.38 6.20 -7.90
C ALA A 90 -18.57 4.99 -8.85
N LYS A 91 -17.51 4.28 -9.25
CA LYS A 91 -17.66 3.02 -10.00
C LYS A 91 -18.13 1.85 -9.15
N LEU A 92 -18.13 1.96 -7.82
CA LEU A 92 -18.64 0.94 -6.91
C LEU A 92 -20.17 0.86 -6.90
N GLY A 93 -20.85 1.82 -7.53
CA GLY A 93 -22.31 1.85 -7.66
C GLY A 93 -22.97 2.82 -6.68
N GLU A 94 -24.13 3.36 -7.09
CA GLU A 94 -24.93 4.28 -6.28
C GLU A 94 -25.42 3.62 -4.99
N GLU A 95 -25.57 2.30 -4.98
CA GLU A 95 -25.94 1.53 -3.81
C GLU A 95 -24.90 1.61 -2.68
N VAL A 96 -23.61 1.70 -3.02
CA VAL A 96 -22.52 1.84 -2.04
C VAL A 96 -22.55 3.24 -1.44
N GLU A 97 -22.69 4.27 -2.28
CA GLU A 97 -22.83 5.66 -1.85
C GLU A 97 -24.06 5.85 -0.94
N GLN A 98 -25.22 5.32 -1.35
CA GLN A 98 -26.45 5.40 -0.57
C GLN A 98 -26.31 4.69 0.78
N HIS A 99 -25.68 3.52 0.81
CA HIS A 99 -25.46 2.80 2.06
C HIS A 99 -24.52 3.56 3.01
N LEU A 100 -23.50 4.24 2.48
CA LEU A 100 -22.64 5.13 3.28
C LEU A 100 -23.43 6.31 3.87
N LEU A 101 -24.32 6.93 3.08
CA LEU A 101 -25.17 8.01 3.57
C LEU A 101 -26.13 7.57 4.68
N ASP A 102 -26.72 6.38 4.53
CA ASP A 102 -27.75 5.88 5.45
C ASP A 102 -27.15 5.28 6.73
N TYR A 103 -25.98 4.63 6.63
CA TYR A 103 -25.42 3.81 7.70
C TYR A 103 -24.02 4.22 8.14
N GLN A 104 -23.41 5.23 7.52
CA GLN A 104 -22.03 5.71 7.79
C GLN A 104 -20.97 4.61 7.68
N LYS A 105 -21.27 3.54 6.92
CA LYS A 105 -20.35 2.44 6.65
C LYS A 105 -20.65 1.85 5.29
N PRO A 106 -19.64 1.35 4.56
CA PRO A 106 -19.88 0.67 3.30
C PRO A 106 -20.67 -0.63 3.53
N PRO A 107 -21.39 -1.14 2.51
CA PRO A 107 -22.15 -2.38 2.64
C PRO A 107 -21.22 -3.57 2.87
N SER A 108 -21.72 -4.66 3.44
CA SER A 108 -20.91 -5.87 3.69
C SER A 108 -20.55 -6.64 2.42
N GLN A 109 -21.17 -6.32 1.29
CA GLN A 109 -20.95 -6.95 -0.01
C GLN A 109 -20.98 -5.87 -1.09
N ILE A 110 -20.01 -5.92 -2.01
CA ILE A 110 -19.90 -4.99 -3.14
C ILE A 110 -19.68 -5.82 -4.40
N THR A 111 -20.36 -5.47 -5.50
CA THR A 111 -20.11 -6.08 -6.80
C THR A 111 -19.41 -5.08 -7.71
N TYR A 112 -18.22 -5.42 -8.18
CA TYR A 112 -17.44 -4.58 -9.07
C TYR A 112 -16.97 -5.40 -10.27
N GLU A 113 -17.25 -4.91 -11.48
CA GLU A 113 -16.88 -5.57 -12.75
C GLU A 113 -17.27 -7.07 -12.83
N GLY A 114 -18.41 -7.42 -12.23
CA GLY A 114 -18.94 -8.79 -12.23
C GLY A 114 -18.34 -9.73 -11.18
N ILE A 115 -17.46 -9.22 -10.31
CA ILE A 115 -16.89 -9.94 -9.18
C ILE A 115 -17.59 -9.47 -7.91
N THR A 116 -18.00 -10.40 -7.07
CA THR A 116 -18.56 -10.11 -5.75
C THR A 116 -17.46 -10.16 -4.71
N PHE A 117 -17.36 -9.09 -3.94
CA PHE A 117 -16.44 -8.94 -2.82
C PHE A 117 -17.22 -8.90 -1.50
N TYR A 118 -16.68 -9.55 -0.48
CA TYR A 118 -17.25 -9.66 0.85
C TYR A 118 -16.33 -8.99 1.85
N ARG A 119 -16.92 -8.19 2.75
CA ARG A 119 -16.16 -7.44 3.74
C ARG A 119 -15.62 -8.38 4.81
N GLU A 120 -14.30 -8.40 4.97
CA GLU A 120 -13.62 -9.21 5.96
C GLU A 120 -13.08 -8.36 7.11
N ARG A 121 -12.52 -7.18 6.81
CA ARG A 121 -11.89 -6.33 7.82
C ARG A 121 -12.36 -4.87 7.76
N GLU A 122 -12.37 -4.28 8.95
CA GLU A 122 -12.52 -2.85 9.23
C GLU A 122 -11.40 -2.48 10.19
N SER A 123 -10.47 -1.65 9.72
CA SER A 123 -9.23 -1.32 10.42
C SER A 123 -9.12 0.19 10.55
N PRO A 124 -9.57 0.79 11.68
CA PRO A 124 -9.25 2.18 12.00
C PRO A 124 -7.76 2.29 12.36
N GLY A 125 -7.11 3.36 11.90
CA GLY A 125 -5.70 3.61 12.17
C GLY A 125 -5.27 5.00 11.76
N TYR A 126 -3.96 5.18 11.66
CA TYR A 126 -3.34 6.39 11.15
C TYR A 126 -2.45 6.06 9.95
N PHE A 127 -2.50 6.90 8.95
CA PHE A 127 -1.69 6.81 7.74
C PHE A 127 -0.70 7.97 7.71
N ARG A 128 0.52 7.71 7.22
CA ARG A 128 1.46 8.78 6.86
C ARG A 128 2.34 8.38 5.69
N SER A 129 2.76 9.38 4.93
CA SER A 129 3.93 9.25 4.06
C SER A 129 5.18 9.19 4.93
N LEU A 130 6.13 8.32 4.61
CA LEU A 130 7.43 8.32 5.31
C LEU A 130 8.28 9.57 5.02
N GLU A 131 7.88 10.38 4.04
CA GLU A 131 8.47 11.70 3.78
C GLU A 131 7.87 12.82 4.64
N ASP A 132 6.71 12.58 5.26
CA ASP A 132 5.99 13.54 6.09
C ASP A 132 6.12 13.21 7.58
N GLU A 133 6.08 14.24 8.43
CA GLU A 133 6.10 14.08 9.89
C GLU A 133 4.71 13.83 10.48
N ASP A 134 3.66 14.31 9.80
CA ASP A 134 2.28 14.25 10.28
C ASP A 134 1.56 12.99 9.78
N SER A 135 0.76 12.38 10.65
CA SER A 135 -0.18 11.32 10.30
C SER A 135 -1.61 11.83 10.25
N ILE A 136 -2.44 11.16 9.46
CA ILE A 136 -3.88 11.41 9.32
C ILE A 136 -4.68 10.17 9.70
N GLU A 137 -5.88 10.37 10.24
CA GLU A 137 -6.79 9.26 10.54
C GLU A 137 -7.26 8.58 9.26
N VAL A 138 -7.43 7.26 9.33
CA VAL A 138 -7.94 6.46 8.22
C VAL A 138 -8.75 5.28 8.75
N ILE A 139 -9.81 4.91 8.04
CA ILE A 139 -10.46 3.61 8.20
C ILE A 139 -10.26 2.83 6.90
N LEU A 140 -9.54 1.72 6.99
CA LEU A 140 -9.35 0.79 5.89
C LEU A 140 -10.39 -0.33 5.97
N TRP A 141 -11.17 -0.48 4.90
CA TRP A 141 -12.12 -1.55 4.72
C TRP A 141 -11.58 -2.54 3.68
N GLU A 142 -11.42 -3.79 4.08
CA GLU A 142 -10.85 -4.84 3.23
C GLU A 142 -11.94 -5.82 2.81
N TYR A 143 -12.04 -6.05 1.51
CA TYR A 143 -12.98 -7.00 0.93
C TYR A 143 -12.26 -7.99 0.03
N PHE A 144 -12.66 -9.25 0.11
CA PHE A 144 -12.11 -10.32 -0.71
C PHE A 144 -13.20 -10.98 -1.55
N ASP A 145 -12.81 -11.50 -2.72
CA ASP A 145 -13.68 -12.41 -3.47
C ASP A 145 -13.71 -13.79 -2.80
N ASP A 146 -14.59 -14.68 -3.29
CA ASP A 146 -14.72 -16.06 -2.76
C ASP A 146 -13.40 -16.86 -2.77
N SER A 147 -12.44 -16.47 -3.62
CA SER A 147 -11.15 -17.15 -3.75
C SER A 147 -10.03 -16.54 -2.91
N GLU A 148 -10.27 -15.41 -2.25
CA GLU A 148 -9.28 -14.61 -1.53
C GLU A 148 -8.08 -14.16 -2.40
N THR A 149 -8.21 -14.23 -3.73
CA THR A 149 -7.14 -13.81 -4.66
C THR A 149 -7.34 -12.39 -5.19
N LYS A 150 -8.57 -11.87 -5.09
CA LYS A 150 -8.89 -10.50 -5.47
C LYS A 150 -9.29 -9.72 -4.25
N ILE A 151 -8.83 -8.48 -4.20
CA ILE A 151 -9.10 -7.58 -3.10
C ILE A 151 -9.74 -6.29 -3.62
N LEU A 152 -10.65 -5.75 -2.82
CA LEU A 152 -11.16 -4.40 -2.95
C LEU A 152 -10.92 -3.69 -1.63
N LEU A 153 -10.30 -2.52 -1.70
CA LEU A 153 -9.98 -1.69 -0.56
C LEU A 153 -10.79 -0.41 -0.65
N ILE A 154 -11.39 0.01 0.48
CA ILE A 154 -11.93 1.35 0.64
C ILE A 154 -11.19 2.02 1.78
N HIS A 155 -10.56 3.16 1.49
CA HIS A 155 -9.99 4.04 2.50
C HIS A 155 -10.98 5.17 2.77
N GLN A 156 -11.29 5.41 4.04
CA GLN A 156 -12.06 6.56 4.48
C GLN A 156 -11.12 7.50 5.26
N TRP A 157 -10.99 8.74 4.80
CA TRP A 157 -10.10 9.74 5.39
C TRP A 157 -10.83 10.71 6.33
N ASP A 158 -12.08 11.01 6.01
CA ASP A 158 -12.95 11.90 6.78
C ASP A 158 -14.43 11.56 6.48
N GLU A 159 -15.36 12.32 7.05
CA GLU A 159 -16.77 12.26 6.71
C GLU A 159 -17.00 12.62 5.24
N GLY A 160 -17.30 11.61 4.42
CA GLY A 160 -17.59 11.80 3.00
C GLY A 160 -16.37 11.72 2.07
N ASP A 161 -15.16 11.54 2.61
CA ASP A 161 -13.95 11.39 1.80
C ASP A 161 -13.51 9.92 1.72
N PHE A 162 -13.64 9.35 0.53
CA PHE A 162 -13.40 7.94 0.26
C PHE A 162 -12.53 7.74 -0.97
N GLU A 163 -11.55 6.84 -0.85
CA GLU A 163 -10.82 6.29 -1.96
C GLU A 163 -11.08 4.79 -2.09
N ALA A 164 -11.11 4.29 -3.33
CA ALA A 164 -11.27 2.88 -3.60
C ALA A 164 -10.13 2.36 -4.47
N SER A 165 -9.68 1.14 -4.18
CA SER A 165 -8.68 0.44 -4.97
C SER A 165 -9.12 -1.01 -5.17
N VAL A 166 -8.71 -1.61 -6.28
CA VAL A 166 -8.91 -3.04 -6.54
C VAL A 166 -7.60 -3.66 -6.96
N GLY A 167 -7.42 -4.94 -6.63
CA GLY A 167 -6.14 -5.59 -6.82
C GLY A 167 -6.20 -7.09 -6.72
N ILE A 168 -5.00 -7.65 -6.66
CA ILE A 168 -4.74 -9.09 -6.54
C ILE A 168 -3.77 -9.34 -5.40
N VAL A 169 -3.94 -10.49 -4.76
CA VAL A 169 -3.13 -10.98 -3.65
C VAL A 169 -2.35 -12.19 -4.15
N GLU A 170 -1.03 -12.13 -4.07
CA GLU A 170 -0.13 -13.18 -4.56
C GLU A 170 0.97 -13.49 -3.55
N GLU A 171 1.53 -14.69 -3.59
CA GLU A 171 2.73 -15.02 -2.79
C GLU A 171 3.96 -14.28 -3.34
N GLU A 172 4.95 -13.99 -2.49
CA GLU A 172 6.16 -13.23 -2.88
C GLU A 172 6.96 -13.82 -4.06
N ASN A 173 6.77 -15.10 -4.37
CA ASN A 173 7.52 -15.82 -5.41
C ASN A 173 7.26 -15.32 -6.84
N VAL A 174 6.20 -14.52 -7.04
CA VAL A 174 5.91 -13.85 -8.32
C VAL A 174 6.86 -12.67 -8.57
N ILE A 175 7.47 -12.13 -7.51
CA ILE A 175 8.44 -11.04 -7.58
C ILE A 175 9.83 -11.62 -7.75
N THR A 176 10.59 -11.05 -8.68
CA THR A 176 11.95 -11.49 -9.00
C THR A 176 12.89 -10.30 -9.14
N ASN A 177 14.20 -10.56 -9.26
CA ASN A 177 15.21 -9.56 -9.56
C ASN A 177 15.12 -8.30 -8.68
N ILE A 178 15.03 -8.48 -7.36
CA ILE A 178 15.02 -7.37 -6.40
C ILE A 178 16.42 -6.76 -6.36
N LEU A 179 16.52 -5.48 -6.72
CA LEU A 179 17.77 -4.73 -6.83
C LEU A 179 17.71 -3.50 -5.90
N PRO A 180 18.53 -3.47 -4.84
CA PRO A 180 18.67 -2.30 -4.01
C PRO A 180 19.42 -1.19 -4.78
N ARG A 181 19.07 0.06 -4.48
CA ARG A 181 19.78 1.24 -5.01
C ARG A 181 20.48 2.03 -3.92
#